data_AF-A0A536BKL3-F1
#
_entry.id   AF-A0A536BKL3-F1
#
_cell.length_a   1.000
_cell.length_b   1.000
_cell.length_c   1.000
_cell.angle_alpha   90.00
_cell.angle_beta   90.00
_cell.angle_gamma   90.00
#
_symmetry.space_group_name_H-M   'P 1'
#
loop_
_entity.id
_entity.type
_entity.pdbx_description
1 polymer ?
#
loop_
_entity_poly.entity_id
_entity_poly.type
_entity_poly.pdbx_seq_one_letter_code
_entity_poly.pdbx_strand_id
1 'polypeptide(L)'
;TAYNSALDEAALDPIDVPRVEVQQFERGQPMRFTATVSIKPEITLKDYKDISVPRPHSEIGDKEVEEALERLRLRFAELHAAERPVQAGDFLTVDTHIIKSGAVLVGESETDAQLEVDK
;
A
#
# COMPACT_ATOMS: atom_id res chain seq x y z
N THR A 1 25.11 32.34 19.58
CA THR A 1 26.58 32.27 19.38
C THR A 1 26.91 33.06 18.13
N ALA A 2 28.13 33.59 17.98
CA ALA A 2 28.51 34.38 16.80
C ALA A 2 28.25 33.63 15.47
N TYR A 3 28.34 32.30 15.48
CA TYR A 3 27.95 31.44 14.37
C TYR A 3 26.44 31.46 14.06
N ASN A 4 25.57 31.25 15.06
CA ASN A 4 24.11 31.26 14.83
C ASN A 4 23.64 32.65 14.37
N SER A 5 24.18 33.73 14.93
CA SER A 5 23.86 35.10 14.48
C SER A 5 24.24 35.33 13.02
N ALA A 6 25.37 34.79 12.56
CA ALA A 6 25.78 34.87 11.16
C ALA A 6 24.88 34.06 10.21
N LEU A 7 24.32 32.93 10.67
CA LEU A 7 23.34 32.15 9.91
C LEU A 7 22.01 32.90 9.77
N ASP A 8 21.53 33.50 10.86
CA ASP A 8 20.30 34.28 10.90
C ASP A 8 20.40 35.52 9.99
N GLU A 9 21.52 36.25 10.04
CA GLU A 9 21.78 37.41 9.17
C GLU A 9 21.87 37.04 7.69
N ALA A 10 22.45 35.89 7.37
CA ALA A 10 22.61 35.41 6.00
C ALA A 10 21.37 34.64 5.48
N ALA A 11 20.35 34.43 6.32
CA ALA A 11 19.17 33.61 6.05
C ALA A 11 19.54 32.21 5.48
N LEU A 12 20.63 31.63 5.98
CA LEU A 12 21.12 30.33 5.55
C LEU A 12 20.63 29.23 6.49
N ASP A 13 20.07 28.17 5.92
CA ASP A 13 19.66 26.97 6.64
C ASP A 13 20.68 25.84 6.39
N PRO A 14 21.63 25.62 7.32
CA PRO A 14 22.65 24.59 7.18
C PRO A 14 22.06 23.19 7.39
N ILE A 15 22.43 22.27 6.51
CA ILE A 15 21.96 20.87 6.57
C ILE A 15 22.91 19.94 7.36
N ASP A 16 24.04 20.47 7.81
CA ASP A 16 25.06 19.71 8.55
C ASP A 16 25.71 20.59 9.63
N VAL A 17 26.39 19.94 10.56
CA VAL A 17 27.18 20.64 11.59
C VAL A 17 28.40 21.33 10.96
N PRO A 18 28.72 22.58 11.35
CA PRO A 18 29.86 23.30 10.77
C PRO A 18 31.19 22.70 11.21
N ARG A 19 32.16 22.67 10.29
CA ARG A 19 33.57 22.49 10.65
C ARG A 19 34.15 23.85 11.06
N VAL A 20 34.60 23.96 12.31
CA VAL A 20 35.13 25.20 12.88
C VAL A 20 36.66 25.14 12.95
N GLU A 21 37.32 26.15 12.40
CA GLU A 21 38.76 26.36 12.46
C GLU A 21 39.07 27.69 13.13
N VAL A 22 39.77 27.65 14.27
CA VAL A 22 40.16 28.86 15.01
C VAL A 22 41.48 29.37 14.44
N GLN A 23 41.46 30.57 13.85
CA GLN A 23 42.63 31.18 13.21
C GLN A 23 43.44 32.03 14.19
N GLN A 24 42.78 32.68 15.15
CA GLN A 24 43.45 33.56 16.10
C GLN A 24 42.77 33.49 17.48
N PHE A 25 43.57 33.17 18.49
CA PHE A 25 43.14 33.06 19.89
C PHE A 25 44.28 33.51 20.83
N GLU A 26 44.67 34.77 20.72
CA GLU A 26 45.68 35.40 21.58
C GLU A 26 45.03 36.33 22.61
N ARG A 27 45.63 36.38 23.80
CA ARG A 27 45.12 37.21 24.90
C ARG A 27 45.24 38.70 24.55
N GLY A 28 44.10 39.38 24.48
CA GLY A 28 44.03 40.81 24.13
C GLY A 28 43.77 41.10 22.66
N GLN A 29 43.69 40.08 21.80
CA GLN A 29 43.28 40.20 20.40
C GLN A 29 41.86 39.67 20.20
N PRO A 30 41.09 40.19 19.23
CA PRO A 30 39.79 39.65 18.88
C PRO A 30 39.92 38.22 18.33
N MET A 31 39.05 37.32 18.80
CA MET A 31 39.02 35.93 18.35
C MET A 31 38.51 35.85 16.90
N ARG A 32 39.25 35.16 16.03
CA ARG A 32 38.85 34.89 14.64
C ARG A 32 38.73 33.40 14.40
N PHE A 33 37.58 32.97 13.87
CA PHE A 33 37.34 31.59 13.48
C PHE A 33 36.59 31.54 12.14
N THR A 34 36.78 30.48 11.38
CA THR A 34 36.03 30.18 10.15
C THR A 34 35.16 28.96 10.41
N ALA A 35 33.89 29.02 10.00
CA ALA A 35 32.95 27.91 10.09
C ALA A 35 32.48 27.55 8.68
N THR A 36 32.84 26.36 8.20
CA THR A 36 32.44 25.84 6.89
C THR A 36 31.23 24.94 7.06
N VAL A 37 30.15 25.22 6.32
CA VAL A 37 28.90 24.46 6.40
C VAL A 37 28.27 24.27 5.02
N SER A 38 27.61 23.13 4.82
CA SER A 38 26.86 22.84 3.59
C SER A 38 25.44 23.36 3.72
N ILE A 39 24.96 24.08 2.70
CA ILE A 39 23.56 24.54 2.61
C ILE A 39 22.80 23.72 1.59
N LYS A 40 21.47 23.67 1.75
CA LYS A 40 20.59 23.03 0.78
C LYS A 40 20.73 23.71 -0.59
N PRO A 41 20.94 22.97 -1.69
CA PRO A 41 21.00 23.57 -3.02
C PRO A 41 19.64 24.10 -3.44
N GLU A 42 19.63 25.20 -4.21
CA GLU A 42 18.43 25.65 -4.90
C GLU A 42 18.11 24.68 -6.06
N ILE A 43 16.95 24.03 -5.98
CA ILE A 43 16.47 23.15 -7.05
C ILE A 43 15.64 23.98 -8.01
N THR A 44 16.15 24.20 -9.22
CA THR A 44 15.36 24.78 -10.32
C THR A 44 14.72 23.64 -11.10
N LEU A 45 13.39 23.49 -10.99
CA LEU A 45 12.64 22.55 -11.82
C LEU A 45 12.68 23.02 -13.28
N LYS A 46 13.19 22.16 -14.18
CA LYS A 46 13.08 22.37 -15.63
C LYS A 46 11.64 22.05 -16.09
N ASP A 47 11.37 22.13 -17.39
CA ASP A 47 10.06 21.87 -17.99
C ASP A 47 9.59 20.42 -17.77
N TYR A 48 8.95 20.18 -16.63
CA TYR A 48 8.38 18.88 -16.24
C TYR A 48 7.03 18.60 -16.90
N LYS A 49 6.44 19.62 -17.56
CA LYS A 49 5.13 19.52 -18.21
C LYS A 49 5.15 18.72 -19.51
N ASP A 50 6.33 18.51 -20.09
CA ASP A 50 6.52 17.69 -21.30
C ASP A 50 6.72 16.20 -20.97
N ILE A 51 6.66 15.81 -19.69
CA ILE A 51 6.77 14.42 -19.27
C ILE A 51 5.43 13.72 -19.55
N SER A 52 5.37 12.98 -20.66
CA SER A 52 4.21 12.14 -21.00
C SER A 52 4.28 10.81 -20.26
N VAL A 53 3.26 10.51 -19.45
CA VAL A 53 3.09 9.21 -18.79
C VAL A 53 1.90 8.49 -19.45
N PRO A 54 2.08 7.25 -19.94
CA PRO A 54 0.98 6.49 -20.50
C PRO A 54 -0.05 6.18 -19.41
N ARG A 55 -1.31 6.57 -19.63
CA ARG A 55 -2.42 6.16 -18.77
C ARG A 55 -2.97 4.83 -19.28
N PRO A 56 -2.96 3.75 -18.49
CA PRO A 56 -3.67 2.53 -18.87
C PRO A 56 -5.16 2.84 -18.96
N HIS A 57 -5.77 2.47 -20.09
CA HIS A 57 -7.20 2.54 -20.32
C HIS A 57 -7.78 1.12 -20.17
N SER A 58 -8.85 0.99 -19.39
CA SER A 58 -9.63 -0.23 -19.27
C SER A 58 -11.06 0.08 -19.73
N GLU A 59 -11.53 -0.62 -20.76
CA GLU A 59 -12.94 -0.59 -21.15
C GLU A 59 -13.71 -1.62 -20.33
N ILE A 60 -14.77 -1.18 -19.66
CA ILE A 60 -15.69 -2.09 -18.98
C ILE A 60 -16.71 -2.54 -20.02
N GLY A 61 -16.71 -3.82 -20.33
CA GLY A 61 -17.67 -4.40 -21.27
C GLY A 61 -19.01 -4.75 -20.61
N ASP A 62 -20.07 -4.84 -21.42
CA ASP A 62 -21.41 -5.25 -20.94
C ASP A 62 -21.39 -6.60 -20.21
N LYS A 63 -20.50 -7.51 -20.62
CA LYS A 63 -20.31 -8.81 -19.97
C LYS A 63 -19.88 -8.68 -18.50
N GLU A 64 -18.95 -7.77 -18.20
CA GLU A 64 -18.46 -7.57 -16.83
C GLU A 64 -19.54 -6.96 -15.93
N VAL A 65 -20.40 -6.13 -16.51
CA VAL A 65 -21.58 -5.56 -15.85
C VAL A 65 -22.60 -6.66 -15.54
N GLU A 66 -22.91 -7.52 -16.51
CA GLU A 66 -23.85 -8.62 -16.32
C GLU A 66 -23.33 -9.61 -15.27
N GLU A 67 -22.06 -9.97 -15.31
CA GLU A 67 -21.44 -10.83 -14.28
C GLU A 67 -21.48 -10.18 -12.88
N ALA A 68 -21.27 -8.87 -12.79
CA ALA A 68 -21.39 -8.16 -11.51
C ALA A 68 -22.83 -8.15 -11.00
N LEU A 69 -23.81 -7.96 -11.89
CA LEU A 69 -25.22 -7.98 -11.55
C LEU A 69 -25.67 -9.38 -11.09
N GLU A 70 -25.20 -10.43 -11.76
CA GLU A 70 -25.53 -11.81 -11.40
C GLU A 70 -24.94 -12.19 -10.04
N ARG A 71 -23.69 -11.80 -9.75
CA ARG A 71 -23.09 -11.97 -8.41
C ARG A 71 -23.90 -11.27 -7.33
N LEU A 72 -24.40 -10.07 -7.60
CA LEU A 72 -25.25 -9.34 -6.67
C LEU A 72 -26.58 -10.06 -6.43
N ARG A 73 -27.21 -10.57 -7.49
CA ARG A 73 -28.46 -11.34 -7.40
C ARG A 73 -28.27 -12.60 -6.55
N LEU A 74 -27.24 -13.39 -6.84
CA LEU A 74 -26.94 -14.61 -6.08
C LEU A 74 -26.67 -14.32 -4.61
N ARG A 75 -25.94 -13.24 -4.29
CA ARG A 75 -25.64 -12.85 -2.91
C ARG A 75 -26.89 -12.54 -2.07
N PHE A 76 -27.96 -12.08 -2.70
CA PHE A 76 -29.23 -11.75 -2.03
C PHE A 76 -30.36 -12.73 -2.35
N ALA A 77 -30.05 -13.85 -3.00
CA ALA A 77 -31.03 -14.88 -3.31
C ALA A 77 -31.38 -15.68 -2.05
N GLU A 78 -32.64 -16.09 -1.94
CA GLU A 78 -33.08 -17.05 -0.92
C GLU A 78 -33.08 -18.46 -1.52
N LEU A 79 -32.55 -19.42 -0.76
CA LEU A 79 -32.54 -20.83 -1.16
C LEU A 79 -33.85 -21.50 -0.75
N HIS A 80 -34.48 -22.19 -1.69
CA HIS A 80 -35.67 -23.00 -1.43
C HIS A 80 -35.38 -24.48 -1.67
N ALA A 81 -35.97 -25.34 -0.85
CA ALA A 81 -35.89 -26.78 -1.06
C ALA A 81 -36.54 -27.16 -2.39
N ALA A 82 -35.80 -27.90 -3.22
CA ALA A 82 -36.24 -28.32 -4.53
C ALA A 82 -36.36 -29.86 -4.60
N GLU A 83 -37.53 -30.37 -4.99
CA GLU A 83 -37.77 -31.81 -5.19
C GLU A 83 -37.56 -32.22 -6.65
N ARG A 84 -36.41 -31.83 -7.21
CA ARG A 84 -35.99 -32.18 -8.57
C ARG A 84 -34.57 -32.73 -8.56
N PRO A 85 -34.13 -33.43 -9.63
CA PRO A 85 -32.72 -33.76 -9.79
C PRO A 85 -31.84 -32.52 -9.67
N VAL A 86 -30.67 -32.72 -9.05
CA VAL A 86 -29.65 -31.68 -8.85
C VAL A 86 -29.18 -31.15 -10.20
N GLN A 87 -29.05 -29.83 -10.30
CA GLN A 87 -28.59 -29.10 -11.47
C GLN A 87 -27.47 -28.13 -11.09
N ALA A 88 -26.70 -27.68 -12.09
CA ALA A 88 -25.71 -26.64 -11.89
C ALA A 88 -26.37 -25.35 -11.36
N GLY A 89 -25.77 -24.76 -10.33
CA GLY A 89 -26.28 -23.61 -9.59
C GLY A 89 -27.21 -23.97 -8.41
N ASP A 90 -27.49 -25.25 -8.15
CA ASP A 90 -28.16 -25.66 -6.93
C ASP A 90 -27.17 -25.66 -5.74
N PHE A 91 -27.69 -25.45 -4.54
CA PHE A 91 -26.93 -25.55 -3.30
C PHE A 91 -27.32 -26.82 -2.54
N LEU A 92 -26.32 -27.61 -2.16
CA LEU A 92 -26.50 -28.83 -1.38
C LEU A 92 -26.02 -28.61 0.04
N THR A 93 -26.82 -29.02 1.02
CA THR A 93 -26.37 -29.16 2.41
C THR A 93 -25.94 -30.61 2.62
N VAL A 94 -24.66 -30.83 2.91
CA VAL A 94 -24.09 -32.18 3.05
C VAL A 94 -23.17 -32.31 4.25
N ASP A 95 -23.12 -33.51 4.80
CA ASP A 95 -22.12 -33.91 5.80
C ASP A 95 -20.96 -34.59 5.08
N THR A 96 -19.76 -34.04 5.23
CA THR A 96 -18.55 -34.55 4.58
C THR A 96 -17.63 -35.18 5.61
N HIS A 97 -17.20 -36.42 5.34
CA HIS A 97 -16.25 -37.16 6.16
C HIS A 97 -14.99 -37.50 5.36
N ILE A 98 -13.83 -37.09 5.87
CA ILE A 98 -12.54 -37.47 5.30
C ILE A 98 -12.05 -38.74 5.99
N ILE A 99 -11.82 -39.79 5.19
CA ILE A 99 -11.37 -41.11 5.66
C ILE A 99 -9.95 -41.36 5.16
N LYS A 100 -9.02 -41.66 6.08
CA LYS A 100 -7.66 -42.07 5.75
C LYS A 100 -7.32 -43.38 6.45
N SER A 101 -6.86 -44.36 5.67
CA SER A 101 -6.47 -45.68 6.18
C SER A 101 -7.57 -46.38 6.99
N GLY A 102 -8.84 -46.20 6.60
CA GLY A 102 -9.99 -46.85 7.25
C GLY A 102 -10.49 -46.16 8.53
N ALA A 103 -9.86 -45.06 8.96
CA ALA A 103 -10.33 -44.25 10.08
C ALA A 103 -10.81 -42.87 9.59
N VAL A 104 -11.93 -42.40 10.13
CA VAL A 104 -12.41 -41.03 9.90
C VAL A 104 -11.49 -40.07 10.64
N LEU A 105 -11.02 -39.03 9.95
CA LEU A 105 -10.19 -37.99 10.54
C LEU A 105 -11.07 -36.99 11.28
N VAL A 106 -10.96 -36.98 12.61
CA VAL A 106 -11.68 -36.05 13.48
C VAL A 106 -11.06 -34.65 13.33
N GLY A 107 -11.88 -33.65 13.00
CA GLY A 107 -11.46 -32.27 12.75
C GLY A 107 -11.32 -31.89 11.26
N GLU A 108 -11.35 -32.87 10.36
CA GLU A 108 -11.42 -32.66 8.91
C GLU A 108 -12.79 -33.11 8.32
N SER A 109 -13.76 -33.38 9.19
CA SER A 109 -15.15 -33.61 8.79
C SER A 109 -15.96 -32.33 9.02
N GLU A 110 -16.83 -32.00 8.08
CA GLU A 110 -17.70 -30.82 8.14
C GLU A 110 -19.15 -31.29 8.11
N THR A 111 -19.96 -30.79 9.04
CA THR A 111 -21.40 -31.05 9.13
C THR A 111 -22.15 -29.83 8.62
N ASP A 112 -23.28 -30.04 7.94
CA ASP A 112 -24.10 -28.99 7.35
C ASP A 112 -23.35 -28.07 6.36
N ALA A 113 -22.36 -28.61 5.64
CA ALA A 113 -21.61 -27.85 4.65
C ALA A 113 -22.51 -27.48 3.46
N GLN A 114 -22.55 -26.20 3.09
CA GLN A 114 -23.22 -25.74 1.88
C GLN A 114 -22.24 -25.74 0.70
N LEU A 115 -22.54 -26.54 -0.32
CA LEU A 115 -21.77 -26.64 -1.54
C LEU A 115 -22.63 -26.21 -2.73
N GLU A 116 -22.11 -25.28 -3.55
CA GLU A 116 -22.69 -24.95 -4.84
C GLU A 116 -22.30 -26.03 -5.86
N VAL A 117 -23.26 -26.44 -6.67
CA VAL A 117 -23.03 -27.34 -7.80
C VAL A 117 -22.50 -26.52 -8.97
N ASP A 118 -21.18 -26.43 -9.09
CA ASP A 118 -20.53 -25.84 -10.27
C ASP A 118 -20.82 -26.66 -11.54
N LYS A 119 -20.73 -25.99 -12.71
CA LYS A 119 -20.97 -26.60 -14.04
C LYS A 119 -19.98 -27.70 -14.41
#